data_AF-A0AAC8UWS0-F1
#
_entry.id   AF-A0AAC8UWS0-F1
#
_cell.length_a   1.000
_cell.length_b   1.000
_cell.length_c   1.000
_cell.angle_alpha   90.00
_cell.angle_beta   90.00
_cell.angle_gamma   90.00
#
_symmetry.space_group_name_H-M   'P 1'
#
loop_
_entity.id
_entity.type
_entity.pdbx_description
1 polymer ?
#
loop_
_entity_poly.entity_id
_entity_poly.type
_entity_poly.pdbx_seq_one_letter_code
_entity_poly.pdbx_strand_id
1 'polypeptide(L)'
;MHFKPQNWVGLVTSLAILLVAGGLLFAFTQHNAVTATVSNLNLRDGPGLTYQVTHKVKKNSRLTILSEKNNWYHVRDSHNHFGWVASWLVDHPGNLKRATNLSEATIVLDPGHGGSDSGALSIDQKHDEKTYTLELATKVEKLLRARGAHVIMTRSSDKTVSLADRPALANTNQASAFISFHFDSAPSDNLGSGTTTYYYHQKTSYELAEDVNSQMNDLPLTNRGVEFGNFEVIRDNNRPSLLLEMGYINTKKDFSEIRNSTYQQHVATRVVAGLSKYFKSASKG
;
A
#
# COMPACT_ATOMS: atom_id res chain seq x y z
N MET A 1 -22.37 68.04 33.12
CA MET A 1 -21.55 67.00 32.46
C MET A 1 -22.38 65.72 32.40
N HIS A 2 -22.84 65.32 31.22
CA HIS A 2 -23.60 64.06 31.02
C HIS A 2 -22.63 62.99 30.52
N PHE A 3 -22.32 62.00 31.37
CA PHE A 3 -21.57 60.82 30.95
C PHE A 3 -22.51 59.89 30.18
N LYS A 4 -22.22 59.65 28.89
CA LYS A 4 -22.93 58.61 28.13
C LYS A 4 -22.56 57.24 28.71
N PRO A 5 -23.51 56.32 28.91
CA PRO A 5 -23.20 54.98 29.37
C PRO A 5 -22.29 54.29 28.35
N GLN A 6 -21.18 53.73 28.83
CA GLN A 6 -20.27 52.94 28.00
C GLN A 6 -21.04 51.76 27.41
N ASN A 7 -20.92 51.56 26.10
CA ASN A 7 -21.66 50.55 25.34
C ASN A 7 -21.08 49.15 25.57
N TRP A 8 -21.16 48.68 26.82
CA TRP A 8 -20.51 47.48 27.33
C TRP A 8 -21.02 46.21 26.63
N VAL A 9 -22.29 46.21 26.24
CA VAL A 9 -22.90 45.14 25.43
C VAL A 9 -22.22 45.02 24.06
N GLY A 10 -21.89 46.15 23.41
CA GLY A 10 -21.17 46.15 22.13
C GLY A 10 -19.73 45.64 22.25
N LEU A 11 -19.06 45.95 23.36
CA LEU A 11 -17.71 45.46 23.65
C LEU A 11 -17.69 43.95 23.93
N VAL A 12 -18.61 43.46 24.75
CA VAL A 12 -18.70 42.02 25.08
C VAL A 12 -19.07 41.19 23.86
N THR A 13 -20.01 41.65 23.03
CA THR A 13 -20.38 40.96 21.78
C THR A 13 -19.23 40.95 20.77
N SER A 14 -18.51 42.06 20.60
CA SER A 14 -17.33 42.11 19.71
C SER A 14 -16.21 41.17 20.17
N LEU A 15 -15.95 41.11 21.49
CA LEU A 15 -14.95 40.22 22.06
C LEU A 15 -15.34 38.73 21.89
N ALA A 16 -16.61 38.40 22.07
CA ALA A 16 -17.13 37.05 21.85
C ALA A 16 -17.01 36.63 20.37
N ILE A 17 -17.32 37.51 19.42
CA ILE A 17 -17.15 37.25 17.98
C ILE A 17 -15.68 37.03 17.64
N LEU A 18 -14.77 37.85 18.19
CA LEU A 18 -13.33 37.68 17.98
C LEU A 18 -12.80 36.36 18.56
N LEU A 19 -13.29 35.94 19.74
CA LEU A 19 -12.94 34.65 20.36
C LEU A 19 -13.46 33.47 19.54
N VAL A 20 -14.70 33.53 19.05
CA VAL A 20 -15.28 32.48 18.19
C VAL A 20 -14.57 32.44 16.84
N ALA A 21 -14.33 33.59 16.20
CA ALA A 21 -13.59 33.66 14.94
C ALA A 21 -12.16 33.16 15.10
N GLY A 22 -11.48 33.52 16.20
CA GLY A 22 -10.15 33.02 16.54
C GLY A 22 -10.14 31.51 16.79
N GLY A 23 -11.14 30.99 17.50
CA GLY A 23 -11.31 29.55 17.73
C GLY A 23 -11.56 28.76 16.44
N LEU A 24 -12.40 29.30 15.54
CA LEU A 24 -12.67 28.71 14.22
C LEU A 24 -11.44 28.76 13.31
N LEU A 25 -10.69 29.87 13.29
CA LEU A 25 -9.43 29.98 12.55
C LEU A 25 -8.38 28.99 13.08
N PHE A 26 -8.29 28.86 14.41
CA PHE A 26 -7.38 27.92 15.06
C PHE A 26 -7.76 26.47 14.72
N ALA A 27 -9.04 26.09 14.85
CA ALA A 27 -9.51 24.76 14.45
C ALA A 27 -9.25 24.49 12.95
N PHE A 28 -9.54 25.45 12.07
CA PHE A 28 -9.33 25.33 10.63
C PHE A 28 -7.85 25.15 10.26
N THR A 29 -6.96 25.93 10.88
CA THR A 29 -5.50 25.79 10.71
C THR A 29 -4.95 24.52 11.37
N GLN A 30 -5.66 23.97 12.35
CA GLN A 30 -5.35 22.68 12.95
C GLN A 30 -5.71 21.50 12.05
N HIS A 31 -6.87 21.55 11.39
CA HIS A 31 -7.34 20.49 10.49
C HIS A 31 -6.59 20.43 9.16
N ASN A 32 -6.07 21.55 8.65
CA ASN A 32 -5.36 21.62 7.37
C ASN A 32 -3.84 21.59 7.54
N ALA A 33 -3.32 20.72 8.39
CA ALA A 33 -1.87 20.57 8.54
C ALA A 33 -1.46 19.12 8.81
N VAL A 34 -0.22 18.83 8.47
CA VAL A 34 0.44 17.55 8.72
C VAL A 34 1.78 17.78 9.41
N THR A 35 2.31 16.74 10.04
CA THR A 35 3.58 16.78 10.75
C THR A 35 4.59 15.87 10.08
N ALA A 36 5.77 16.36 9.72
CA ALA A 36 6.82 15.55 9.12
C ALA A 36 7.26 14.42 10.07
N THR A 37 7.25 13.16 9.61
CA THR A 37 7.63 12.00 10.44
C THR A 37 9.11 11.61 10.28
N VAL A 38 9.77 12.11 9.23
CA VAL A 38 11.17 11.81 8.87
C VAL A 38 12.09 13.02 9.02
N SER A 39 13.37 12.77 9.32
CA SER A 39 14.37 13.83 9.62
C SER A 39 14.71 14.74 8.44
N ASN A 40 14.58 14.24 7.21
CA ASN A 40 14.88 14.96 5.97
C ASN A 40 13.73 14.80 4.97
N LEU A 41 12.58 15.39 5.27
CA LEU A 41 11.42 15.33 4.39
C LEU A 41 11.66 16.20 3.15
N ASN A 42 11.68 15.59 1.98
CA ASN A 42 11.84 16.31 0.72
C ASN A 42 10.53 17.02 0.34
N LEU A 43 10.61 18.33 0.10
CA LEU A 43 9.60 19.10 -0.63
C LEU A 43 9.97 19.08 -2.10
N ARG A 44 9.05 18.64 -2.94
CA ARG A 44 9.27 18.51 -4.39
C ARG A 44 8.49 19.53 -5.19
N ASP A 45 8.96 19.86 -6.39
CA ASP A 45 8.24 20.76 -7.31
C ASP A 45 7.00 20.13 -7.95
N GLY A 46 6.77 18.82 -7.74
CA GLY A 46 5.55 18.14 -8.15
C GLY A 46 5.23 16.88 -7.33
N PRO A 47 4.00 16.34 -7.48
CA PRO A 47 3.46 15.23 -6.70
C PRO A 47 3.98 13.88 -7.19
N GLY A 48 5.26 13.58 -6.96
CA GLY A 48 5.86 12.31 -7.34
C GLY A 48 7.34 12.19 -6.98
N LEU A 49 7.85 10.95 -6.93
CA LEU A 49 9.23 10.67 -6.53
C LEU A 49 10.29 11.14 -7.53
N THR A 50 9.92 11.37 -8.79
CA THR A 50 10.81 11.81 -9.88
C THR A 50 10.94 13.33 -9.99
N TYR A 51 10.07 14.08 -9.31
CA TYR A 51 10.10 15.54 -9.29
C TYR A 51 11.30 16.07 -8.50
N GLN A 52 11.80 17.25 -8.87
CA GLN A 52 13.01 17.81 -8.26
C GLN A 52 12.75 18.17 -6.81
N VAL A 53 13.73 17.90 -5.94
CA VAL A 53 13.67 18.33 -4.55
C VAL A 53 14.07 19.79 -4.49
N THR A 54 13.16 20.65 -4.03
CA THR A 54 13.40 22.09 -3.90
C THR A 54 13.92 22.43 -2.50
N HIS A 55 13.35 21.81 -1.46
CA HIS A 55 13.69 22.06 -0.06
C HIS A 55 13.64 20.77 0.76
N LYS A 56 14.18 20.84 1.98
CA LYS A 56 14.07 19.78 2.98
C LYS A 56 13.55 20.33 4.29
N VAL A 57 12.67 19.56 4.92
CA VAL A 57 12.01 19.91 6.18
C VAL A 57 12.39 18.88 7.25
N LYS A 58 12.59 19.35 8.48
CA LYS A 58 13.01 18.50 9.61
C LYS A 58 11.83 17.69 10.16
N LYS A 59 12.14 16.59 10.86
CA LYS A 59 11.14 15.82 11.62
C LYS A 59 10.41 16.73 12.60
N ASN A 60 9.12 16.46 12.82
CA ASN A 60 8.20 17.21 13.67
C ASN A 60 7.88 18.63 13.17
N SER A 61 8.40 19.05 12.02
CA SER A 61 7.96 20.30 11.42
C SER A 61 6.51 20.18 10.96
N ARG A 62 5.75 21.21 11.29
CA ARG A 62 4.35 21.36 10.88
C ARG A 62 4.28 21.96 9.48
N LEU A 63 3.42 21.37 8.64
CA LEU A 63 3.24 21.73 7.25
C LEU A 63 1.76 22.03 7.02
N THR A 64 1.43 23.24 6.58
CA THR A 64 0.05 23.59 6.21
C THR A 64 -0.26 22.95 4.86
N ILE A 65 -1.33 22.16 4.76
CA ILE A 65 -1.80 21.58 3.50
C ILE A 65 -2.54 22.68 2.72
N LEU A 66 -2.13 22.87 1.47
CA LEU A 66 -2.75 23.79 0.52
C LEU A 66 -3.62 23.04 -0.49
N SER A 67 -3.20 21.85 -0.92
CA SER A 67 -3.98 20.96 -1.78
C SER A 67 -3.46 19.52 -1.69
N GLU A 68 -4.23 18.59 -2.25
CA GLU A 68 -3.93 17.17 -2.31
C GLU A 68 -4.01 16.68 -3.76
N LYS A 69 -3.04 15.85 -4.18
CA LYS A 69 -3.05 15.17 -5.48
C LYS A 69 -2.23 13.90 -5.39
N ASN A 70 -2.81 12.76 -5.76
CA ASN A 70 -2.13 11.45 -5.83
C ASN A 70 -1.40 11.07 -4.53
N ASN A 71 -1.98 11.33 -3.35
CA ASN A 71 -1.32 11.18 -2.04
C ASN A 71 -0.03 11.97 -1.85
N TRP A 72 0.06 13.10 -2.54
CA TRP A 72 0.99 14.16 -2.19
C TRP A 72 0.20 15.34 -1.68
N TYR A 73 0.68 15.93 -0.60
CA TYR A 73 0.19 17.20 -0.10
C TYR A 73 1.07 18.30 -0.67
N HIS A 74 0.46 19.24 -1.40
CA HIS A 74 1.10 20.52 -1.62
C HIS A 74 1.04 21.28 -0.31
N VAL A 75 2.19 21.61 0.24
CA VAL A 75 2.32 22.17 1.58
C VAL A 75 3.08 23.47 1.58
N ARG A 76 2.85 24.24 2.63
CA ARG A 76 3.67 25.38 3.02
C ARG A 76 4.32 25.09 4.38
N ASP A 77 5.64 25.27 4.48
CA ASP A 77 6.36 25.17 5.75
C ASP A 77 6.32 26.49 6.57
N SER A 78 6.95 26.50 7.75
CA SER A 78 7.03 27.69 8.61
C SER A 78 7.89 28.82 8.05
N HIS A 79 8.72 28.55 7.04
CA HIS A 79 9.60 29.51 6.38
C HIS A 79 9.01 30.02 5.05
N ASN A 80 7.74 29.70 4.76
CA ASN A 80 7.07 29.97 3.48
C ASN A 80 7.71 29.29 2.27
N HIS A 81 8.38 28.16 2.45
CA HIS A 81 8.70 27.27 1.33
C HIS A 81 7.47 26.49 0.92
N PHE A 82 7.33 26.27 -0.38
CA PHE A 82 6.25 25.51 -0.99
C PHE A 82 6.78 24.27 -1.67
N GLY A 83 6.02 23.19 -1.62
CA GLY A 83 6.33 21.98 -2.36
C GLY A 83 5.40 20.83 -2.03
N TRP A 84 5.61 19.72 -2.72
CA TRP A 84 4.85 18.50 -2.54
C TRP A 84 5.57 17.55 -1.61
N VAL A 85 4.86 17.03 -0.61
CA VAL A 85 5.33 15.97 0.29
C VAL A 85 4.45 14.75 0.14
N ALA A 86 5.05 13.57 0.20
CA ALA A 86 4.32 12.32 0.16
C ALA A 86 3.52 12.14 1.46
N SER A 87 2.25 11.74 1.37
CA SER A 87 1.36 11.58 2.53
C SER A 87 1.89 10.56 3.54
N TRP A 88 2.58 9.52 3.08
CA TRP A 88 3.17 8.49 3.94
C TRP A 88 4.44 8.94 4.70
N LEU A 89 4.94 10.14 4.44
CA LEU A 89 6.08 10.73 5.18
C LEU A 89 5.64 11.81 6.17
N VAL A 90 4.33 11.96 6.36
CA VAL A 90 3.75 12.93 7.27
C VAL A 90 2.61 12.31 8.06
N ASP A 91 2.42 12.77 9.28
CA ASP A 91 1.33 12.37 10.15
C ASP A 91 0.17 13.35 9.97
N HIS A 92 -1.02 12.82 9.69
CA HIS A 92 -2.24 13.61 9.53
C HIS A 92 -3.17 13.32 10.71
N PRO A 93 -3.70 14.35 11.41
CA PRO A 93 -4.57 14.17 12.57
C PRO A 93 -5.99 13.68 12.23
N GLY A 94 -6.18 12.92 11.13
CA GLY A 94 -7.46 12.41 10.66
C GLY A 94 -7.34 11.05 9.96
N ASN A 95 -8.47 10.36 9.75
CA ASN A 95 -8.49 9.05 9.08
C ASN A 95 -7.91 9.17 7.66
N LEU A 96 -6.90 8.35 7.33
CA LEU A 96 -6.41 8.23 5.96
C LEU A 96 -7.56 7.83 5.04
N LYS A 97 -7.78 8.62 3.97
CA LYS A 97 -8.76 8.28 2.94
C LYS A 97 -8.38 6.94 2.30
N ARG A 98 -9.39 6.10 2.02
CA ARG A 98 -9.19 4.85 1.24
C ARG A 98 -8.60 5.22 -0.12
N ALA A 99 -7.52 4.54 -0.52
CA ALA A 99 -6.89 4.78 -1.81
C ALA A 99 -7.86 4.45 -2.96
N THR A 100 -7.96 5.36 -3.93
CA THR A 100 -8.84 5.25 -5.11
C THR A 100 -8.08 5.01 -6.41
N ASN A 101 -6.74 5.08 -6.36
CA ASN A 101 -5.85 4.71 -7.45
C ASN A 101 -4.51 4.20 -6.91
N LEU A 102 -3.70 3.61 -7.79
CA LEU A 102 -2.41 3.04 -7.41
C LEU A 102 -1.42 4.08 -6.87
N SER A 103 -1.41 5.32 -7.39
CA SER A 103 -0.52 6.36 -6.89
C SER A 103 -0.84 6.81 -5.47
N GLU A 104 -2.03 6.47 -4.97
CA GLU A 104 -2.44 6.67 -3.58
C GLU A 104 -2.12 5.46 -2.69
N ALA A 105 -1.88 4.29 -3.27
CA ALA A 105 -1.78 3.08 -2.48
C ALA A 105 -0.41 2.92 -1.81
N THR A 106 -0.41 2.60 -0.51
CA THR A 106 0.72 1.88 0.11
C THR A 106 0.45 0.40 -0.02
N ILE A 107 1.31 -0.33 -0.74
CA ILE A 107 1.13 -1.76 -1.01
C ILE A 107 2.29 -2.51 -0.39
N VAL A 108 1.97 -3.47 0.48
CA VAL A 108 2.97 -4.42 0.99
C VAL A 108 2.99 -5.64 0.08
N LEU A 109 4.16 -5.96 -0.44
CA LEU A 109 4.42 -7.19 -1.19
C LEU A 109 5.23 -8.14 -0.32
N ASP A 110 4.77 -9.38 -0.25
CA ASP A 110 5.33 -10.41 0.59
C ASP A 110 5.81 -11.59 -0.27
N PRO A 111 7.09 -11.63 -0.65
CA PRO A 111 7.66 -12.84 -1.21
C PRO A 111 7.72 -13.92 -0.13
N GLY A 112 6.94 -15.00 -0.28
CA GLY A 112 6.88 -16.12 0.65
C GLY A 112 8.25 -16.72 0.94
N HIS A 113 8.39 -17.36 2.10
CA HIS A 113 9.63 -18.04 2.54
C HIS A 113 10.85 -17.09 2.65
N GLY A 114 12.06 -17.61 2.51
CA GLY A 114 13.31 -16.86 2.50
C GLY A 114 14.31 -17.29 3.57
N GLY A 115 15.59 -17.10 3.27
CA GLY A 115 16.71 -17.51 4.12
C GLY A 115 16.73 -19.02 4.31
N SER A 116 16.58 -19.45 5.57
CA SER A 116 16.56 -20.86 5.97
C SER A 116 15.31 -21.63 5.54
N ASP A 117 14.25 -20.93 5.16
CA ASP A 117 13.02 -21.54 4.65
C ASP A 117 13.04 -21.49 3.12
N SER A 118 13.20 -22.65 2.48
CA SER A 118 13.19 -22.81 1.01
C SER A 118 11.80 -22.65 0.41
N GLY A 119 10.74 -22.88 1.20
CA GLY A 119 9.45 -23.29 0.67
C GLY A 119 9.50 -24.66 0.00
N ALA A 120 8.54 -24.93 -0.87
CA ALA A 120 8.48 -26.17 -1.62
C ALA A 120 9.64 -26.31 -2.62
N LEU A 121 10.05 -27.55 -2.86
CA LEU A 121 11.07 -27.87 -3.87
C LEU A 121 10.40 -28.15 -5.21
N SER A 122 11.04 -27.69 -6.28
CA SER A 122 10.64 -27.98 -7.66
C SER A 122 10.64 -29.47 -7.98
N ILE A 123 9.98 -29.84 -9.08
CA ILE A 123 9.92 -31.22 -9.56
C ILE A 123 11.30 -31.86 -9.82
N ASP A 124 12.34 -31.07 -10.06
CA ASP A 124 13.71 -31.55 -10.22
C ASP A 124 14.54 -31.52 -8.93
N GLN A 125 13.93 -31.14 -7.80
CA GLN A 125 14.52 -31.05 -6.46
C GLN A 125 15.75 -30.13 -6.37
N LYS A 126 15.87 -29.17 -7.29
CA LYS A 126 17.05 -28.29 -7.40
C LYS A 126 16.72 -26.81 -7.23
N HIS A 127 15.45 -26.44 -7.22
CA HIS A 127 15.03 -25.05 -7.16
C HIS A 127 14.03 -24.84 -6.04
N ASP A 128 14.31 -23.81 -5.25
CA ASP A 128 13.50 -23.44 -4.10
C ASP A 128 12.42 -22.43 -4.49
N GLU A 129 11.21 -22.60 -3.97
CA GLU A 129 10.10 -21.67 -4.11
C GLU A 129 10.48 -20.22 -3.75
N LYS A 130 11.23 -20.02 -2.66
CA LYS A 130 11.68 -18.69 -2.18
C LYS A 130 12.36 -17.84 -3.25
N THR A 131 12.98 -18.48 -4.25
CA THR A 131 13.66 -17.80 -5.35
C THR A 131 12.63 -17.16 -6.27
N TYR A 132 11.65 -17.94 -6.72
CA TYR A 132 10.64 -17.49 -7.67
C TYR A 132 9.64 -16.52 -7.03
N THR A 133 9.35 -16.66 -5.73
CA THR A 133 8.47 -15.70 -5.04
C THR A 133 9.13 -14.31 -5.00
N LEU A 134 10.44 -14.25 -4.76
CA LEU A 134 11.21 -12.99 -4.78
C LEU A 134 11.27 -12.38 -6.18
N GLU A 135 11.53 -13.19 -7.21
CA GLU A 135 11.57 -12.75 -8.60
C GLU A 135 10.24 -12.15 -9.05
N LEU A 136 9.13 -12.85 -8.78
CA LEU A 136 7.79 -12.39 -9.13
C LEU A 136 7.43 -11.10 -8.40
N ALA A 137 7.63 -11.06 -7.09
CA ALA A 137 7.33 -9.88 -6.27
C ALA A 137 8.17 -8.66 -6.70
N THR A 138 9.44 -8.85 -7.10
CA THR A 138 10.30 -7.78 -7.62
C THR A 138 9.77 -7.20 -8.93
N LYS A 139 9.24 -8.04 -9.83
CA LYS A 139 8.59 -7.56 -11.07
C LYS A 139 7.34 -6.76 -10.75
N VAL A 140 6.52 -7.21 -9.81
CA VAL A 140 5.32 -6.49 -9.35
C VAL A 140 5.71 -5.15 -8.72
N GLU A 141 6.70 -5.14 -7.83
CA GLU A 141 7.25 -3.93 -7.19
C GLU A 141 7.62 -2.87 -8.24
N LYS A 142 8.39 -3.27 -9.26
CA LYS A 142 8.81 -2.37 -10.34
C LYS A 142 7.62 -1.75 -11.07
N LEU A 143 6.62 -2.57 -11.43
CA LEU A 143 5.44 -2.10 -12.16
C LEU A 143 4.52 -1.21 -11.32
N LEU A 144 4.42 -1.47 -10.01
CA LEU A 144 3.64 -0.66 -9.07
C LEU A 144 4.32 0.68 -8.80
N ARG A 145 5.64 0.69 -8.55
CA ARG A 145 6.42 1.93 -8.37
C ARG A 145 6.37 2.81 -9.61
N ALA A 146 6.42 2.22 -10.81
CA ALA A 146 6.26 2.96 -12.06
C ALA A 146 4.89 3.64 -12.20
N ARG A 147 3.88 3.20 -11.45
CA ARG A 147 2.53 3.80 -11.38
C ARG A 147 2.35 4.71 -10.16
N GLY A 148 3.44 5.02 -9.45
CA GLY A 148 3.46 5.95 -8.32
C GLY A 148 3.05 5.34 -6.98
N ALA A 149 2.79 4.03 -6.91
CA ALA A 149 2.46 3.37 -5.64
C ALA A 149 3.66 3.37 -4.68
N HIS A 150 3.38 3.53 -3.39
CA HIS A 150 4.37 3.31 -2.34
C HIS A 150 4.46 1.82 -2.04
N VAL A 151 5.55 1.18 -2.44
CA VAL A 151 5.72 -0.28 -2.30
C VAL A 151 6.73 -0.62 -1.20
N ILE A 152 6.27 -1.41 -0.24
CA ILE A 152 7.07 -1.96 0.86
C ILE A 152 7.19 -3.47 0.64
N MET A 153 8.41 -4.01 0.68
CA MET A 153 8.66 -5.45 0.55
C MET A 153 8.92 -6.04 1.94
N THR A 154 8.33 -7.18 2.29
CA THR A 154 8.70 -7.90 3.54
C THR A 154 10.15 -8.37 3.49
N ARG A 155 10.60 -8.79 2.30
CA ARG A 155 12.01 -9.01 1.96
C ARG A 155 12.31 -8.59 0.51
N SER A 156 13.48 -8.01 0.31
CA SER A 156 14.03 -7.63 -1.00
C SER A 156 15.29 -8.44 -1.36
N SER A 157 15.61 -9.45 -0.56
CA SER A 157 16.74 -10.37 -0.72
C SER A 157 16.36 -11.75 -0.17
N ASP A 158 17.26 -12.72 -0.33
CA ASP A 158 17.11 -14.02 0.34
C ASP A 158 17.44 -13.89 1.83
N LYS A 159 16.42 -13.62 2.65
CA LYS A 159 16.52 -13.52 4.11
C LYS A 159 15.29 -14.10 4.77
N THR A 160 15.45 -14.64 5.97
CA THR A 160 14.35 -15.12 6.79
C THR A 160 13.49 -13.94 7.27
N VAL A 161 12.17 -14.08 7.15
CA VAL A 161 11.16 -13.20 7.75
C VAL A 161 10.10 -14.09 8.39
N SER A 162 9.80 -13.87 9.67
CA SER A 162 8.81 -14.69 10.39
C SER A 162 7.40 -14.51 9.82
N LEU A 163 6.52 -15.49 10.02
CA LEU A 163 5.12 -15.39 9.58
C LEU A 163 4.40 -14.20 10.23
N ALA A 164 4.66 -13.93 11.51
CA ALA A 164 4.05 -12.84 12.26
C ALA A 164 4.52 -11.44 11.82
N ASP A 165 5.79 -11.28 11.42
CA ASP A 165 6.34 -9.99 10.99
C ASP A 165 5.72 -9.49 9.67
N ARG A 166 5.30 -10.41 8.80
CA ARG A 166 4.74 -10.10 7.47
C ARG A 166 3.42 -9.30 7.56
N PRO A 167 2.36 -9.79 8.25
CA PRO A 167 1.14 -9.01 8.44
C PRO A 167 1.35 -7.82 9.38
N ALA A 168 2.25 -7.92 10.37
CA ALA A 168 2.59 -6.79 11.24
C ALA A 168 3.11 -5.59 10.43
N LEU A 169 3.96 -5.84 9.44
CA LEU A 169 4.48 -4.79 8.54
C LEU A 169 3.34 -4.07 7.80
N ALA A 170 2.35 -4.80 7.29
CA ALA A 170 1.18 -4.22 6.62
C ALA A 170 0.29 -3.42 7.56
N ASN A 171 0.04 -3.97 8.75
CA ASN A 171 -0.76 -3.34 9.79
C ASN A 171 -0.13 -2.01 10.26
N THR A 172 1.16 -2.03 10.60
CA THR A 172 1.89 -0.84 11.07
C THR A 172 1.97 0.25 10.01
N ASN A 173 2.17 -0.11 8.75
CA ASN A 173 2.24 0.86 7.64
C ASN A 173 0.85 1.23 7.08
N GLN A 174 -0.23 0.77 7.72
CA GLN A 174 -1.61 1.02 7.29
C GLN A 174 -1.81 0.73 5.80
N ALA A 175 -1.24 -0.37 5.30
CA ALA A 175 -1.20 -0.69 3.88
C ALA A 175 -2.61 -0.68 3.26
N SER A 176 -2.74 -0.13 2.06
CA SER A 176 -3.97 -0.17 1.27
C SER A 176 -4.25 -1.57 0.73
N ALA A 177 -3.21 -2.37 0.51
CA ALA A 177 -3.29 -3.79 0.18
C ALA A 177 -2.02 -4.54 0.61
N PHE A 178 -2.15 -5.82 0.94
CA PHE A 178 -1.06 -6.78 1.17
C PHE A 178 -1.18 -7.94 0.18
N ILE A 179 -0.09 -8.27 -0.52
CA ILE A 179 -0.05 -9.33 -1.52
C ILE A 179 1.08 -10.29 -1.18
N SER A 180 0.76 -11.51 -0.76
CA SER A 180 1.72 -12.59 -0.58
C SER A 180 1.83 -13.44 -1.84
N PHE A 181 3.05 -13.82 -2.21
CA PHE A 181 3.36 -14.60 -3.42
C PHE A 181 3.97 -15.93 -3.03
N HIS A 182 3.38 -17.01 -3.55
CA HIS A 182 3.72 -18.39 -3.31
C HIS A 182 3.56 -19.24 -4.58
N PHE A 183 4.07 -20.46 -4.55
CA PHE A 183 3.82 -21.49 -5.54
C PHE A 183 3.46 -22.80 -4.82
N ASP A 184 2.30 -23.36 -5.17
CA ASP A 184 1.72 -24.50 -4.49
C ASP A 184 2.59 -25.75 -4.69
N SER A 185 2.35 -26.78 -3.89
CA SER A 185 2.90 -28.10 -4.09
C SER A 185 1.89 -29.17 -3.69
N ALA A 186 1.85 -30.25 -4.48
CA ALA A 186 0.99 -31.38 -4.17
C ALA A 186 1.77 -32.48 -3.43
N PRO A 187 1.11 -33.39 -2.69
CA PRO A 187 1.78 -34.51 -2.00
C PRO A 187 2.61 -35.43 -2.92
N SER A 188 2.28 -35.45 -4.21
CA SER A 188 3.00 -36.19 -5.24
C SER A 188 3.21 -35.31 -6.47
N ASP A 189 4.32 -35.50 -7.17
CA ASP A 189 4.65 -34.76 -8.39
C ASP A 189 3.55 -34.86 -9.45
N ASN A 190 3.26 -33.73 -10.12
CA ASN A 190 2.25 -33.61 -11.18
C ASN A 190 0.79 -33.88 -10.75
N LEU A 191 0.49 -33.97 -9.46
CA LEU A 191 -0.88 -34.17 -8.97
C LEU A 191 -1.71 -32.88 -8.98
N GLY A 192 -1.09 -31.72 -8.80
CA GLY A 192 -1.74 -30.41 -8.80
C GLY A 192 -1.33 -29.56 -10.00
N SER A 193 -2.18 -28.64 -10.44
CA SER A 193 -1.83 -27.63 -11.45
C SER A 193 -2.77 -26.43 -11.31
N GLY A 194 -2.32 -25.28 -11.81
CA GLY A 194 -3.11 -24.06 -11.88
C GLY A 194 -2.78 -23.05 -10.79
N THR A 195 -3.47 -21.93 -10.84
CA THR A 195 -3.28 -20.81 -9.92
C THR A 195 -4.50 -20.62 -9.02
N THR A 196 -4.31 -20.30 -7.74
CA THR A 196 -5.40 -19.96 -6.81
C THR A 196 -5.11 -18.63 -6.13
N THR A 197 -6.15 -17.80 -5.95
CA THR A 197 -6.10 -16.59 -5.14
C THR A 197 -6.78 -16.83 -3.79
N TYR A 198 -6.03 -16.77 -2.70
CA TYR A 198 -6.56 -16.97 -1.35
C TYR A 198 -6.86 -15.65 -0.65
N TYR A 199 -7.97 -15.63 0.09
CA TYR A 199 -8.34 -14.56 1.03
C TYR A 199 -8.75 -15.16 2.38
N TYR A 200 -8.72 -14.34 3.44
CA TYR A 200 -9.22 -14.75 4.76
C TYR A 200 -10.43 -13.92 5.18
N HIS A 201 -10.29 -12.59 5.18
CA HIS A 201 -11.32 -11.69 5.68
C HIS A 201 -12.35 -11.36 4.60
N GLN A 202 -13.52 -12.00 4.65
CA GLN A 202 -14.61 -11.80 3.67
C GLN A 202 -14.93 -10.33 3.42
N LYS A 203 -15.10 -9.54 4.48
CA LYS A 203 -15.54 -8.14 4.37
C LYS A 203 -14.49 -7.19 3.80
N THR A 204 -13.21 -7.44 4.08
CA THR A 204 -12.13 -6.50 3.73
C THR A 204 -11.32 -6.92 2.51
N SER A 205 -11.29 -8.22 2.20
CA SER A 205 -10.33 -8.79 1.25
C SER A 205 -10.97 -9.49 0.05
N TYR A 206 -12.22 -9.93 0.14
CA TYR A 206 -12.87 -10.68 -0.96
C TYR A 206 -12.96 -9.88 -2.26
N GLU A 207 -13.37 -8.61 -2.20
CA GLU A 207 -13.43 -7.73 -3.38
C GLU A 207 -12.06 -7.60 -4.06
N LEU A 208 -11.00 -7.44 -3.26
CA LEU A 208 -9.63 -7.36 -3.76
C LEU A 208 -9.19 -8.69 -4.40
N ALA A 209 -9.53 -9.83 -3.78
CA ALA A 209 -9.22 -11.16 -4.31
C ALA A 209 -9.92 -11.40 -5.66
N GLU A 210 -11.20 -11.08 -5.78
CA GLU A 210 -11.96 -11.18 -7.03
C GLU A 210 -11.39 -10.29 -8.14
N ASP A 211 -11.06 -9.03 -7.80
CA ASP A 211 -10.52 -8.09 -8.78
C ASP A 211 -9.15 -8.51 -9.29
N VAL A 212 -8.27 -9.03 -8.43
CA VAL A 212 -6.98 -9.59 -8.82
C VAL A 212 -7.15 -10.89 -9.60
N ASN A 213 -7.95 -11.83 -9.09
CA ASN A 213 -8.13 -13.14 -9.71
C ASN A 213 -8.78 -13.06 -11.09
N SER A 214 -9.71 -12.12 -11.31
CA SER A 214 -10.36 -11.91 -12.61
C SER A 214 -9.38 -11.57 -13.74
N GLN A 215 -8.17 -11.10 -13.42
CA GLN A 215 -7.13 -10.80 -14.39
C GLN A 215 -6.27 -12.01 -14.77
N MET A 216 -6.42 -13.16 -14.10
CA MET A 216 -5.54 -14.31 -14.30
C MET A 216 -6.01 -15.28 -15.39
N ASN A 217 -7.19 -15.04 -15.97
CA ASN A 217 -7.86 -15.98 -16.88
C ASN A 217 -7.14 -16.23 -18.23
N ASP A 218 -6.24 -15.33 -18.64
CA ASP A 218 -5.52 -15.41 -19.90
C ASP A 218 -4.06 -15.87 -19.74
N LEU A 219 -3.71 -16.40 -18.57
CA LEU A 219 -2.40 -16.98 -18.30
C LEU A 219 -2.33 -18.46 -18.75
N PRO A 220 -1.12 -18.98 -19.05
CA PRO A 220 -0.93 -20.39 -19.46
C PRO A 220 -1.38 -21.45 -18.45
N LEU A 221 -1.42 -21.10 -17.16
CA LEU A 221 -1.88 -21.97 -16.09
C LEU A 221 -3.35 -21.71 -15.80
N THR A 222 -4.10 -22.79 -15.53
CA THR A 222 -5.54 -22.72 -15.29
C THR A 222 -5.81 -21.87 -14.05
N ASN A 223 -6.65 -20.85 -14.19
CA ASN A 223 -7.18 -20.10 -13.05
C ASN A 223 -8.22 -20.94 -12.31
N ARG A 224 -7.92 -21.30 -11.06
CA ARG A 224 -8.80 -22.12 -10.20
C ARG A 224 -9.79 -21.28 -9.39
N GLY A 225 -9.69 -19.96 -9.45
CA GLY A 225 -10.60 -19.06 -8.79
C GLY A 225 -10.08 -18.50 -7.47
N VAL A 226 -11.03 -17.97 -6.71
CA VAL A 226 -10.82 -17.39 -5.39
C VAL A 226 -11.28 -18.38 -4.33
N GLU A 227 -10.44 -18.62 -3.33
CA GLU A 227 -10.74 -19.54 -2.22
C GLU A 227 -10.46 -18.92 -0.86
N PHE A 228 -11.21 -19.35 0.16
CA PHE A 228 -10.86 -19.03 1.54
C PHE A 228 -9.60 -19.81 1.95
N GLY A 229 -8.63 -19.14 2.58
CA GLY A 229 -7.40 -19.76 3.06
C GLY A 229 -7.03 -19.29 4.47
N ASN A 230 -6.80 -20.24 5.39
CA ASN A 230 -6.43 -19.94 6.78
C ASN A 230 -4.90 -19.80 6.96
N PHE A 231 -4.28 -18.90 6.21
CA PHE A 231 -2.84 -18.63 6.28
C PHE A 231 -2.55 -17.43 7.18
N GLU A 232 -1.55 -17.55 8.06
CA GLU A 232 -1.24 -16.53 9.09
C GLU A 232 -1.05 -15.12 8.49
N VAL A 233 -0.35 -15.03 7.35
CA VAL A 233 -0.02 -13.76 6.69
C VAL A 233 -1.23 -12.96 6.18
N ILE A 234 -2.38 -13.64 5.98
CA ILE A 234 -3.65 -13.00 5.59
C ILE A 234 -4.70 -13.06 6.70
N ARG A 235 -4.61 -14.03 7.62
CA ARG A 235 -5.47 -14.11 8.81
C ARG A 235 -5.19 -12.99 9.79
N ASP A 236 -3.93 -12.76 10.12
CA ASP A 236 -3.52 -11.80 11.17
C ASP A 236 -3.30 -10.39 10.56
N ASN A 237 -3.66 -10.22 9.29
CA ASN A 237 -3.58 -8.96 8.57
C ASN A 237 -4.92 -8.22 8.60
N ASN A 238 -4.95 -7.07 9.28
CA ASN A 238 -6.16 -6.25 9.40
C ASN A 238 -6.35 -5.32 8.19
N ARG A 239 -5.47 -5.41 7.19
CA ARG A 239 -5.57 -4.69 5.91
C ARG A 239 -6.13 -5.63 4.82
N PRO A 240 -6.71 -5.10 3.73
CA PRO A 240 -7.08 -5.92 2.58
C PRO A 240 -5.88 -6.77 2.13
N SER A 241 -6.04 -8.09 2.12
CA SER A 241 -4.91 -9.02 1.97
C SER A 241 -5.26 -10.26 1.17
N LEU A 242 -4.30 -10.72 0.38
CA LEU A 242 -4.39 -11.96 -0.39
C LEU A 242 -3.06 -12.72 -0.40
N LEU A 243 -3.17 -14.02 -0.63
CA LEU A 243 -2.06 -14.92 -0.94
C LEU A 243 -2.29 -15.52 -2.32
N LEU A 244 -1.29 -15.41 -3.18
CA LEU A 244 -1.32 -15.83 -4.58
C LEU A 244 -0.49 -17.10 -4.73
N GLU A 245 -1.15 -18.22 -5.03
CA GLU A 245 -0.49 -19.46 -5.46
C GLU A 245 -0.41 -19.48 -7.00
N MET A 246 0.76 -19.20 -7.56
CA MET A 246 0.93 -18.91 -8.99
C MET A 246 1.39 -20.11 -9.83
N GLY A 247 0.89 -21.31 -9.49
CA GLY A 247 1.26 -22.58 -10.11
C GLY A 247 1.82 -23.58 -9.10
N TYR A 248 1.84 -24.87 -9.46
CA TYR A 248 2.42 -25.92 -8.63
C TYR A 248 3.89 -26.16 -8.96
N ILE A 249 4.81 -25.88 -8.03
CA ILE A 249 6.25 -25.95 -8.28
C ILE A 249 6.75 -27.39 -8.53
N ASN A 250 6.06 -28.39 -7.99
CA ASN A 250 6.34 -29.81 -8.22
C ASN A 250 5.52 -30.44 -9.37
N THR A 251 4.98 -29.61 -10.26
CA THR A 251 4.32 -30.06 -11.50
C THR A 251 5.12 -29.61 -12.72
N LYS A 252 5.46 -30.54 -13.62
CA LYS A 252 6.38 -30.30 -14.73
C LYS A 252 5.93 -29.14 -15.63
N LYS A 253 4.64 -29.10 -15.97
CA LYS A 253 4.04 -28.04 -16.80
C LYS A 253 4.14 -26.70 -16.08
N ASP A 254 3.60 -26.61 -14.88
CA ASP A 254 3.56 -25.39 -14.08
C ASP A 254 4.97 -24.87 -13.81
N PHE A 255 5.90 -25.71 -13.36
CA PHE A 255 7.29 -25.30 -13.11
C PHE A 255 7.99 -24.74 -14.35
N SER A 256 7.67 -25.26 -15.54
CA SER A 256 8.21 -24.72 -16.80
C SER A 256 7.75 -23.28 -17.07
N GLU A 257 6.54 -22.92 -16.63
CA GLU A 257 6.01 -21.55 -16.69
C GLU A 257 6.53 -20.70 -15.51
N ILE A 258 6.57 -21.23 -14.29
CA ILE A 258 7.04 -20.52 -13.08
C ILE A 258 8.46 -19.95 -13.30
N ARG A 259 9.36 -20.73 -13.89
CA ARG A 259 10.74 -20.30 -14.18
C ARG A 259 10.86 -19.40 -15.43
N ASN A 260 9.80 -19.25 -16.21
CA ASN A 260 9.79 -18.46 -17.43
C ASN A 260 9.58 -16.98 -17.08
N SER A 261 10.61 -16.14 -17.30
CA SER A 261 10.53 -14.71 -17.02
C SER A 261 9.39 -14.00 -17.77
N THR A 262 8.93 -14.50 -18.93
CA THR A 262 7.77 -13.95 -19.64
C THR A 262 6.48 -14.25 -18.90
N TYR A 263 6.30 -15.49 -18.41
CA TYR A 263 5.16 -15.85 -17.57
C TYR A 263 5.12 -14.98 -16.31
N GLN A 264 6.23 -14.88 -15.59
CA GLN A 264 6.35 -14.02 -14.40
C GLN A 264 6.01 -12.55 -14.70
N GLN A 265 6.40 -12.03 -15.88
CA GLN A 265 6.07 -10.68 -16.31
C GLN A 265 4.58 -10.50 -16.63
N HIS A 266 3.94 -11.52 -17.22
CA HIS A 266 2.49 -11.52 -17.43
C HIS A 266 1.75 -11.55 -16.10
N VAL A 267 2.11 -12.46 -15.18
CA VAL A 267 1.53 -12.50 -13.82
C VAL A 267 1.68 -11.14 -13.13
N ALA A 268 2.88 -10.55 -13.15
CA ALA A 268 3.10 -9.25 -12.55
C ALA A 268 2.20 -8.15 -13.16
N THR A 269 2.00 -8.19 -14.47
CA THR A 269 1.10 -7.26 -15.17
C THR A 269 -0.36 -7.46 -14.75
N ARG A 270 -0.81 -8.71 -14.57
CA ARG A 270 -2.18 -9.04 -14.13
C ARG A 270 -2.44 -8.63 -12.68
N VAL A 271 -1.49 -8.86 -11.77
CA VAL A 271 -1.56 -8.37 -10.39
C VAL A 271 -1.75 -6.85 -10.35
N VAL A 272 -0.95 -6.10 -11.14
CA VAL A 272 -1.07 -4.64 -11.20
C VAL A 272 -2.38 -4.17 -11.83
N ALA A 273 -2.89 -4.88 -12.85
CA ALA A 273 -4.19 -4.59 -13.45
C ALA A 273 -5.33 -4.81 -12.44
N GLY A 274 -5.26 -5.90 -11.67
CA GLY A 274 -6.23 -6.25 -10.63
C GLY A 274 -6.27 -5.23 -9.50
N LEU A 275 -5.09 -4.84 -8.99
CA LEU A 275 -4.98 -3.76 -8.01
C LEU A 275 -5.50 -2.43 -8.55
N SER A 276 -5.22 -2.11 -9.83
CA SER A 276 -5.77 -0.91 -10.48
C SER A 276 -7.30 -0.93 -10.54
N LYS A 277 -7.89 -2.11 -10.78
CA LYS A 277 -9.35 -2.30 -10.79
C LYS A 277 -9.93 -2.12 -9.39
N TYR A 278 -9.35 -2.78 -8.39
CA TYR A 278 -9.77 -2.70 -6.98
C TYR A 278 -9.80 -1.26 -6.46
N PHE A 279 -8.70 -0.51 -6.63
CA PHE A 279 -8.66 0.86 -6.13
C PHE A 279 -9.63 1.78 -6.89
N LYS A 280 -9.87 1.57 -8.18
CA LYS A 280 -10.89 2.34 -8.91
C LYS A 280 -12.30 2.06 -8.40
N SER A 281 -12.64 0.81 -8.08
CA SER A 281 -13.96 0.45 -7.52
C SER A 281 -14.21 1.11 -6.17
N ALA A 282 -13.16 1.25 -5.34
CA ALA A 282 -13.22 1.93 -4.05
C ALA A 282 -13.63 3.42 -4.12
N SER A 283 -13.56 4.06 -5.30
CA SER A 283 -14.00 5.45 -5.50
C SER A 283 -15.53 5.62 -5.58
N LYS A 284 -16.29 4.52 -5.66
CA LYS A 284 -17.75 4.53 -5.86
C LYS A 284 -18.56 4.27 -4.59
N GLY A 285 -17.90 4.01 -3.46
CA GLY A 285 -18.51 3.67 -2.17
C GLY A 285 -18.46 4.81 -1.17
#